data_AF-A0A376RAZ8-F1
#
_entry.id   AF-A0A376RAZ8-F1
#
_cell.length_a   1.000
_cell.length_b   1.000
_cell.length_c   1.000
_cell.angle_alpha   90.00
_cell.angle_beta   90.00
_cell.angle_gamma   90.00
#
_symmetry.space_group_name_H-M   'P 1'
#
loop_
_entity.id
_entity.type
_entity.pdbx_description
1 polymer ?
#
loop_
_entity_poly.entity_id
_entity_poly.type
_entity_poly.pdbx_seq_one_letter_code
_entity_poly.pdbx_strand_id
1 'polypeptide(L)'
;MKVFAGTNFIDFNMTGQNLSGFVLTLSRFYFEDLLNINFTDANLGDTIFLHKEHPTPKLYKDGQYLDKQIEGLFSTLLTINDNLLRAKAEIASTIIKFLEARITNLSYNDILKYQQEFQKQCYKQVKAFTTLSRYNKIQTWAEMSEYQFEVFQYETLNPKKMSHTPYLKRPLPNEKDINYGVEIEIPSGKRIRLSNHYQNIIP
;
A
#
# COMPACT_ATOMS: atom_id res chain seq x y z
N MET A 1 -28.61 -17.52 -6.75
CA MET A 1 -27.55 -16.49 -6.58
C MET A 1 -27.31 -16.33 -5.09
N LYS A 2 -26.09 -16.57 -4.60
CA LYS A 2 -25.75 -16.36 -3.18
C LYS A 2 -25.18 -14.95 -3.06
N VAL A 3 -25.88 -14.06 -2.35
CA VAL A 3 -25.59 -12.61 -2.32
C VAL A 3 -25.19 -12.21 -0.91
N PHE A 4 -24.02 -11.60 -0.80
CA PHE A 4 -23.53 -10.95 0.41
C PHE A 4 -23.06 -9.52 0.14
N ALA A 5 -23.59 -8.86 -0.90
CA ALA A 5 -23.22 -7.50 -1.24
C ALA A 5 -23.37 -6.54 -0.03
N GLY A 6 -22.36 -5.69 0.20
CA GLY A 6 -22.30 -4.76 1.33
C GLY A 6 -22.02 -5.39 2.69
N THR A 7 -21.85 -6.71 2.77
CA THR A 7 -21.62 -7.41 4.05
C THR A 7 -20.25 -7.06 4.61
N ASN A 8 -20.21 -6.89 5.93
CA ASN A 8 -18.98 -6.62 6.65
C ASN A 8 -18.41 -7.93 7.21
N PHE A 9 -17.34 -8.46 6.63
CA PHE A 9 -16.69 -9.68 7.09
C PHE A 9 -15.52 -9.43 8.06
N ILE A 10 -15.33 -8.19 8.52
CA ILE A 10 -14.15 -7.81 9.34
C ILE A 10 -14.06 -8.52 10.70
N ASP A 11 -15.19 -9.03 11.21
CA ASP A 11 -15.23 -9.78 12.48
C ASP A 11 -15.06 -11.29 12.29
N PHE A 12 -14.86 -11.76 11.05
CA PHE A 12 -14.82 -13.18 10.71
C PHE A 12 -13.47 -13.58 10.13
N ASN A 13 -12.93 -14.71 10.60
CA ASN A 13 -11.83 -15.36 9.90
C ASN A 13 -12.38 -16.10 8.66
N MET A 14 -12.11 -15.56 7.48
CA MET A 14 -12.59 -16.10 6.20
C MET A 14 -11.62 -17.10 5.57
N THR A 15 -10.55 -17.48 6.28
CA THR A 15 -9.52 -18.39 5.76
C THR A 15 -10.14 -19.72 5.30
N GLY A 16 -9.78 -20.16 4.09
CA GLY A 16 -10.21 -21.44 3.53
C GLY A 16 -11.66 -21.50 3.05
N GLN A 17 -12.40 -20.39 3.11
CA GLN A 17 -13.81 -20.37 2.70
C GLN A 17 -13.96 -20.51 1.18
N ASN A 18 -15.02 -21.19 0.76
CA ASN A 18 -15.41 -21.27 -0.65
C ASN A 18 -16.51 -20.24 -0.94
N LEU A 19 -16.12 -19.14 -1.57
CA LEU A 19 -17.00 -18.04 -1.97
C LEU A 19 -17.20 -18.01 -3.49
N SER A 20 -17.04 -19.15 -4.15
CA SER A 20 -17.24 -19.27 -5.59
C SER A 20 -18.68 -18.95 -6.01
N GLY A 21 -18.82 -18.12 -7.05
CA GLY A 21 -20.12 -17.68 -7.58
C GLY A 21 -20.90 -16.70 -6.68
N PHE A 22 -20.32 -16.21 -5.59
CA PHE A 22 -20.98 -15.24 -4.72
C PHE A 22 -20.91 -13.83 -5.29
N VAL A 23 -21.94 -13.04 -5.02
CA VAL A 23 -21.92 -11.59 -5.25
C VAL A 23 -21.51 -10.87 -3.96
N LEU A 24 -20.32 -10.29 -3.97
CA LEU A 24 -19.63 -9.69 -2.83
C LEU A 24 -19.37 -8.19 -3.03
N THR A 25 -20.04 -7.57 -3.99
CA THR A 25 -19.89 -6.14 -4.29
C THR A 25 -20.02 -5.28 -3.02
N LEU A 26 -19.13 -4.30 -2.81
CA LEU A 26 -19.08 -3.44 -1.61
C LEU A 26 -18.86 -4.15 -0.26
N SER A 27 -18.58 -5.45 -0.26
CA SER A 27 -18.26 -6.17 0.98
C SER A 27 -16.90 -5.75 1.52
N ARG A 28 -16.68 -5.99 2.81
CA ARG A 28 -15.42 -5.63 3.49
C ARG A 28 -14.73 -6.87 4.03
N PHE A 29 -13.42 -6.95 3.82
CA PHE A 29 -12.59 -8.04 4.31
C PHE A 29 -11.27 -7.52 4.87
N TYR A 30 -10.70 -8.20 5.85
CA TYR A 30 -9.30 -8.03 6.24
C TYR A 30 -8.39 -8.96 5.43
N PHE A 31 -7.27 -8.45 4.93
CA PHE A 31 -6.27 -9.27 4.25
C PHE A 31 -5.80 -10.44 5.10
N GLU A 32 -5.65 -10.20 6.41
CA GLU A 32 -5.16 -11.19 7.35
C GLU A 32 -6.10 -12.41 7.51
N ASP A 33 -7.37 -12.25 7.11
CA ASP A 33 -8.42 -13.28 7.18
C ASP A 33 -8.81 -13.82 5.79
N LEU A 34 -8.14 -13.38 4.71
CA LEU A 34 -8.45 -13.73 3.32
C LEU A 34 -7.58 -14.84 2.74
N LEU A 35 -7.08 -15.74 3.57
CA LEU A 35 -6.10 -16.74 3.15
C LEU A 35 -6.77 -17.96 2.53
N ASN A 36 -6.28 -18.45 1.39
CA ASN A 36 -6.77 -19.67 0.74
C ASN A 36 -8.29 -19.65 0.43
N ILE A 37 -8.84 -18.50 0.11
CA ILE A 37 -10.26 -18.37 -0.25
C ILE A 37 -10.43 -18.68 -1.74
N ASN A 38 -11.50 -19.40 -2.06
CA ASN A 38 -11.91 -19.59 -3.43
C ASN A 38 -12.90 -18.50 -3.88
N PHE A 39 -12.44 -17.60 -4.76
CA PHE A 39 -13.24 -16.58 -5.44
C PHE A 39 -13.55 -16.89 -6.91
N THR A 40 -13.42 -18.15 -7.35
CA THR A 40 -13.80 -18.54 -8.72
C THR A 40 -15.23 -18.10 -9.03
N ASP A 41 -15.40 -17.35 -10.12
CA ASP A 41 -16.68 -16.78 -10.57
C ASP A 41 -17.39 -15.85 -9.56
N ALA A 42 -16.70 -15.39 -8.52
CA ALA A 42 -17.25 -14.41 -7.59
C ALA A 42 -17.27 -13.00 -8.22
N ASN A 43 -18.30 -12.21 -7.91
CA ASN A 43 -18.34 -10.80 -8.24
C ASN A 43 -17.76 -9.97 -7.09
N LEU A 44 -16.55 -9.44 -7.28
CA LEU A 44 -15.84 -8.61 -6.30
C LEU A 44 -15.90 -7.10 -6.60
N GLY A 45 -16.82 -6.63 -7.43
CA GLY A 45 -16.92 -5.21 -7.81
C GLY A 45 -16.92 -4.28 -6.59
N ASP A 46 -15.98 -3.35 -6.51
CA ASP A 46 -15.82 -2.42 -5.38
C ASP A 46 -15.79 -3.08 -3.98
N THR A 47 -15.36 -4.33 -3.89
CA THR A 47 -15.00 -4.96 -2.60
C THR A 47 -13.87 -4.16 -1.95
N ILE A 48 -13.98 -3.97 -0.64
CA ILE A 48 -13.05 -3.16 0.15
C ILE A 48 -12.15 -4.10 0.94
N PHE A 49 -10.85 -4.01 0.70
CA PHE A 49 -9.85 -4.76 1.44
C PHE A 49 -9.14 -3.85 2.44
N LEU A 50 -9.08 -4.30 3.69
CA LEU A 50 -8.54 -3.56 4.82
C LEU A 50 -7.40 -4.33 5.48
N HIS A 51 -6.60 -3.62 6.26
CA HIS A 51 -5.71 -4.22 7.24
C HIS A 51 -6.31 -4.02 8.64
N LYS A 52 -6.12 -4.97 9.54
CA LYS A 52 -6.45 -4.79 10.97
C LYS A 52 -5.68 -3.58 11.52
N GLU A 53 -6.29 -2.77 12.38
CA GLU A 53 -5.68 -1.52 12.92
C GLU A 53 -4.43 -1.77 13.77
N HIS A 54 -4.30 -2.98 14.32
CA HIS A 54 -3.13 -3.42 15.09
C HIS A 54 -2.72 -4.83 14.67
N PRO A 55 -2.07 -4.99 13.52
CA PRO A 55 -1.33 -6.20 13.29
C PRO A 55 -0.22 -6.16 14.34
N THR A 56 -0.31 -7.00 15.38
CA THR A 56 0.67 -7.01 16.47
C THR A 56 2.06 -6.94 15.83
N PRO A 57 2.88 -5.89 16.03
CA PRO A 57 4.11 -5.72 15.26
C PRO A 57 5.07 -6.92 15.36
N LYS A 58 4.87 -7.76 16.38
CA LYS A 58 5.51 -9.08 16.54
C LYS A 58 5.16 -10.06 15.41
N LEU A 59 3.92 -10.09 14.91
CA LEU A 59 3.48 -10.97 13.82
C LEU A 59 4.17 -10.63 12.49
N TYR A 60 4.40 -9.35 12.20
CA TYR A 60 5.16 -8.94 11.01
C TYR A 60 6.67 -9.18 11.13
N LYS A 61 7.16 -9.49 12.33
CA LYS A 61 8.55 -9.93 12.54
C LYS A 61 8.68 -11.44 12.59
N ASP A 62 7.57 -12.17 12.70
CA ASP A 62 7.54 -13.61 12.61
C ASP A 62 7.54 -14.01 11.14
N GLY A 63 8.66 -14.56 10.69
CA GLY A 63 8.79 -15.05 9.34
C GLY A 63 7.68 -16.03 8.97
N GLN A 64 7.38 -17.01 9.83
CA GLN A 64 6.41 -18.05 9.50
C GLN A 64 5.00 -17.48 9.32
N TYR A 65 4.66 -16.41 10.05
CA TYR A 65 3.40 -15.70 9.86
C TYR A 65 3.34 -15.04 8.47
N LEU A 66 4.39 -14.31 8.09
CA LEU A 66 4.47 -13.66 6.77
C LEU A 66 4.42 -14.67 5.63
N ASP A 67 5.09 -15.81 5.74
CA ASP A 67 5.06 -16.85 4.72
C ASP A 67 3.63 -17.37 4.51
N LYS A 68 2.91 -17.64 5.61
CA LYS A 68 1.49 -18.06 5.54
C LYS A 68 0.60 -16.99 4.91
N GLN A 69 0.83 -15.72 5.21
CA GLN A 69 0.08 -14.60 4.63
C GLN A 69 0.34 -14.49 3.13
N ILE A 70 1.60 -14.56 2.69
CA ILE A 70 2.00 -14.49 1.30
C ILE A 70 1.38 -15.64 0.51
N GLU A 71 1.60 -16.89 0.94
CA GLU A 71 1.08 -18.07 0.23
C GLU A 71 -0.45 -18.10 0.22
N GLY A 72 -1.07 -17.79 1.35
CA GLY A 72 -2.52 -17.79 1.49
C GLY A 72 -3.20 -16.74 0.61
N LEU A 73 -2.68 -15.51 0.60
CA LEU A 73 -3.17 -14.45 -0.28
C LEU A 73 -2.89 -14.77 -1.75
N PHE A 74 -1.75 -15.37 -2.06
CA PHE A 74 -1.42 -15.75 -3.44
C PHE A 74 -2.37 -16.84 -3.93
N SER A 75 -2.65 -17.88 -3.14
CA SER A 75 -3.68 -18.87 -3.46
C SER A 75 -5.03 -18.21 -3.72
N THR A 76 -5.44 -17.25 -2.90
CA THR A 76 -6.68 -16.48 -3.10
C THR A 76 -6.65 -15.69 -4.42
N LEU A 77 -5.56 -14.97 -4.69
CA LEU A 77 -5.36 -14.15 -5.89
C LEU A 77 -5.53 -14.95 -7.19
N LEU A 78 -5.05 -16.19 -7.20
CA LEU A 78 -5.11 -17.07 -8.37
C LEU A 78 -6.56 -17.46 -8.74
N THR A 79 -7.49 -17.42 -7.78
CA THR A 79 -8.90 -17.77 -8.03
C THR A 79 -9.73 -16.60 -8.55
N ILE A 80 -9.22 -15.37 -8.44
CA ILE A 80 -9.92 -14.15 -8.85
C ILE A 80 -9.87 -14.03 -10.38
N ASN A 81 -11.03 -13.74 -10.98
CA ASN A 81 -11.13 -13.49 -12.41
C ASN A 81 -10.26 -12.29 -12.84
N ASP A 82 -9.52 -12.44 -13.94
CA ASP A 82 -8.59 -11.44 -14.47
C ASP A 82 -9.24 -10.10 -14.84
N ASN A 83 -10.57 -10.07 -15.05
CA ASN A 83 -11.32 -8.83 -15.31
C ASN A 83 -11.59 -8.02 -14.03
N LEU A 84 -11.39 -8.59 -12.83
CA LEU A 84 -11.59 -7.91 -11.55
C LEU A 84 -10.32 -7.14 -11.14
N LEU A 85 -9.94 -6.18 -11.99
CA LEU A 85 -8.66 -5.48 -11.97
C LEU A 85 -8.33 -4.81 -10.63
N ARG A 86 -9.33 -4.19 -9.97
CA ARG A 86 -9.14 -3.55 -8.67
C ARG A 86 -8.76 -4.55 -7.59
N ALA A 87 -9.49 -5.66 -7.48
CA ALA A 87 -9.22 -6.71 -6.49
C ALA A 87 -7.87 -7.38 -6.75
N LYS A 88 -7.55 -7.69 -8.01
CA LYS A 88 -6.23 -8.19 -8.42
C LYS A 88 -5.11 -7.24 -7.98
N ALA A 89 -5.26 -5.93 -8.21
CA ALA A 89 -4.25 -4.95 -7.86
C ALA A 89 -4.09 -4.77 -6.34
N GLU A 90 -5.18 -4.78 -5.58
CA GLU A 90 -5.13 -4.63 -4.11
C GLU A 90 -4.44 -5.83 -3.45
N ILE A 91 -4.82 -7.06 -3.81
CA ILE A 91 -4.22 -8.26 -3.24
C ILE A 91 -2.77 -8.43 -3.70
N ALA A 92 -2.45 -8.21 -4.98
CA ALA A 92 -1.07 -8.28 -5.49
C ALA A 92 -0.15 -7.28 -4.78
N SER A 93 -0.61 -6.04 -4.57
CA SER A 93 0.16 -5.03 -3.85
C SER A 93 0.43 -5.42 -2.40
N THR A 94 -0.54 -6.04 -1.73
CA THR A 94 -0.35 -6.54 -0.37
C THR A 94 0.64 -7.70 -0.32
N ILE A 95 0.56 -8.66 -1.25
CA ILE A 95 1.56 -9.73 -1.39
C ILE A 95 2.96 -9.14 -1.57
N ILE A 96 3.11 -8.16 -2.46
CA ILE A 96 4.41 -7.49 -2.69
C ILE A 96 4.93 -6.82 -1.40
N LYS A 97 4.08 -6.13 -0.63
CA LYS A 97 4.51 -5.53 0.65
C LYS A 97 5.06 -6.59 1.62
N PHE A 98 4.45 -7.78 1.66
CA PHE A 98 4.92 -8.86 2.51
C PHE A 98 6.20 -9.50 1.97
N LEU A 99 6.35 -9.63 0.65
CA LEU A 99 7.60 -10.07 0.02
C LEU A 99 8.76 -9.10 0.31
N GLU A 100 8.53 -7.80 0.23
CA GLU A 100 9.52 -6.77 0.59
C GLU A 100 9.94 -6.89 2.06
N ALA A 101 9.00 -7.13 2.97
CA ALA A 101 9.31 -7.35 4.38
C ALA A 101 10.14 -8.63 4.62
N ARG A 102 10.05 -9.60 3.70
CA ARG A 102 10.77 -10.88 3.73
C ARG A 102 12.02 -10.91 2.86
N ILE A 103 12.35 -9.81 2.16
CA ILE A 103 13.33 -9.82 1.08
C ILE A 103 14.70 -10.37 1.49
N THR A 104 15.11 -10.14 2.74
CA THR A 104 16.41 -10.61 3.27
C THR A 104 16.50 -12.13 3.40
N ASN A 105 15.37 -12.82 3.38
CA ASN A 105 15.25 -14.27 3.56
C ASN A 105 14.74 -14.96 2.28
N LEU A 106 14.66 -14.24 1.16
CA LEU A 106 14.18 -14.75 -0.13
C LEU A 106 15.33 -14.81 -1.13
N SER A 107 15.37 -15.88 -1.93
CA SER A 107 16.14 -15.92 -3.16
C SER A 107 15.30 -15.43 -4.34
N TYR A 108 15.95 -15.11 -5.46
CA TYR A 108 15.22 -14.75 -6.68
C TYR A 108 14.27 -15.87 -7.15
N ASN A 109 14.68 -17.14 -6.99
CA ASN A 109 13.85 -18.28 -7.34
C ASN A 109 12.54 -18.34 -6.52
N ASP A 110 12.55 -17.90 -5.27
CA ASP A 110 11.36 -17.88 -4.41
C ASP A 110 10.30 -16.90 -4.92
N ILE A 111 10.70 -15.88 -5.69
CA ILE A 111 9.78 -14.86 -6.20
C ILE A 111 9.21 -15.15 -7.60
N LEU A 112 9.80 -16.10 -8.33
CA LEU A 112 9.46 -16.37 -9.74
C LEU A 112 7.97 -16.66 -9.96
N LYS A 113 7.34 -17.42 -9.06
CA LYS A 113 5.91 -17.74 -9.19
C LYS A 113 5.00 -16.51 -9.08
N TYR A 114 5.35 -15.54 -8.23
CA TYR A 114 4.60 -14.29 -8.11
C TYR A 114 4.84 -13.41 -9.33
N GLN A 115 6.09 -13.35 -9.79
CA GLN A 115 6.47 -12.61 -10.99
C GLN A 115 5.69 -13.10 -12.22
N GLN A 116 5.59 -14.42 -12.41
CA GLN A 116 4.83 -15.04 -13.50
C GLN A 116 3.35 -14.64 -13.47
N GLU A 117 2.71 -14.60 -12.29
CA GLU A 117 1.34 -14.09 -12.16
C GLU A 117 1.26 -12.62 -12.56
N PHE A 118 2.18 -11.78 -12.05
CA PHE A 118 2.16 -10.33 -12.30
C PHE A 118 2.49 -9.92 -13.74
N GLN A 119 3.07 -10.83 -14.54
CA GLN A 119 3.31 -10.63 -15.98
C GLN A 119 2.05 -10.78 -16.84
N LYS A 120 0.94 -11.30 -16.28
CA LYS A 120 -0.32 -11.47 -17.03
C LYS A 120 -0.86 -10.13 -17.54
N GLN A 121 -1.59 -10.21 -18.67
CA GLN A 121 -2.12 -9.04 -19.36
C GLN A 121 -3.04 -8.17 -18.49
N CYS A 122 -3.78 -8.76 -17.53
CA CYS A 122 -4.64 -8.02 -16.61
C CYS A 122 -3.84 -6.98 -15.79
N TYR A 123 -2.62 -7.29 -15.37
CA TYR A 123 -1.78 -6.36 -14.61
C TYR A 123 -1.26 -5.17 -15.42
N LYS A 124 -1.26 -5.24 -16.76
CA LYS A 124 -1.01 -4.06 -17.61
C LYS A 124 -2.22 -3.11 -17.64
N GLN A 125 -3.43 -3.65 -17.42
CA GLN A 125 -4.69 -2.91 -17.46
C GLN A 125 -5.05 -2.26 -16.11
N VAL A 126 -4.49 -2.74 -14.99
CA VAL A 126 -4.82 -2.21 -13.64
C VAL A 126 -4.51 -0.72 -13.49
N LYS A 127 -3.63 -0.14 -14.34
CA LYS A 127 -3.31 1.30 -14.33
C LYS A 127 -4.55 2.21 -14.29
N ALA A 128 -5.64 1.80 -14.92
CA ALA A 128 -6.90 2.56 -14.95
C ALA A 128 -7.74 2.45 -13.65
N PHE A 129 -7.44 1.48 -12.78
CA PHE A 129 -8.25 1.10 -11.61
C PHE A 129 -7.46 1.16 -10.28
N THR A 130 -6.24 1.68 -10.30
CA THR A 130 -5.41 1.83 -9.10
C THR A 130 -4.58 3.10 -9.12
N THR A 131 -3.97 3.46 -7.99
CA THR A 131 -3.00 4.55 -7.92
C THR A 131 -1.74 4.25 -8.76
N LEU A 132 -1.13 5.29 -9.33
CA LEU A 132 0.10 5.17 -10.13
C LEU A 132 1.23 4.48 -9.35
N SER A 133 1.37 4.79 -8.06
CA SER A 133 2.34 4.14 -7.17
C SER A 133 2.12 2.63 -7.09
N ARG A 134 0.87 2.16 -6.90
CA ARG A 134 0.55 0.73 -6.84
C ARG A 134 0.82 0.04 -8.17
N TYR A 135 0.41 0.66 -9.29
CA TYR A 135 0.66 0.14 -10.62
C TYR A 135 2.17 -0.03 -10.88
N ASN A 136 2.96 1.03 -10.67
CA ASN A 136 4.40 0.99 -10.89
C ASN A 136 5.08 -0.08 -10.03
N LYS A 137 4.61 -0.26 -8.78
CA LYS A 137 5.13 -1.29 -7.88
C LYS A 137 4.89 -2.70 -8.43
N ILE A 138 3.68 -3.00 -8.90
CA ILE A 138 3.37 -4.29 -9.51
C ILE A 138 4.20 -4.52 -10.76
N GLN A 139 4.32 -3.52 -11.64
CA GLN A 139 5.13 -3.65 -12.86
C GLN A 139 6.62 -3.87 -12.55
N THR A 140 7.16 -3.15 -11.57
CA THR A 140 8.55 -3.32 -11.11
C THR A 140 8.80 -4.77 -10.70
N TRP A 141 7.89 -5.38 -9.93
CA TRP A 141 8.01 -6.78 -9.52
C TRP A 141 7.75 -7.78 -10.65
N ALA A 142 6.89 -7.44 -11.62
CA ALA A 142 6.63 -8.29 -12.80
C ALA A 142 7.86 -8.37 -13.73
N GLU A 143 8.62 -7.29 -13.85
CA GLU A 143 9.74 -7.16 -14.79
C GLU A 143 11.12 -7.26 -14.11
N MET A 144 11.15 -7.44 -12.78
CA MET A 144 12.38 -7.50 -11.99
C MET A 144 13.31 -8.60 -12.48
N SER A 145 14.53 -8.24 -12.90
CA SER A 145 15.58 -9.21 -13.17
C SER A 145 16.23 -9.71 -11.88
N GLU A 146 16.93 -10.84 -11.95
CA GLU A 146 17.72 -11.38 -10.83
C GLU A 146 18.70 -10.34 -10.27
N TYR A 147 19.43 -9.65 -11.16
CA TYR A 147 20.33 -8.58 -10.76
C TYR A 147 19.62 -7.44 -10.02
N GLN A 148 18.45 -7.00 -10.50
CA GLN A 148 17.67 -5.96 -9.82
C GLN A 148 17.16 -6.42 -8.45
N PHE A 149 16.79 -7.70 -8.33
CA PHE A 149 16.40 -8.30 -7.06
C PHE A 149 17.55 -8.31 -6.06
N GLU A 150 18.74 -8.77 -6.49
CA GLU A 150 19.96 -8.78 -5.65
C GLU A 150 20.33 -7.37 -5.18
N VAL A 151 20.27 -6.38 -6.07
CA VAL A 151 20.51 -4.97 -5.71
C VAL A 151 19.48 -4.50 -4.68
N PHE A 152 18.20 -4.78 -4.89
CA PHE A 152 17.14 -4.39 -3.96
C PHE A 152 17.29 -5.05 -2.58
N GLN A 153 17.65 -6.34 -2.55
CA GLN A 153 17.95 -7.08 -1.32
C GLN A 153 19.16 -6.47 -0.59
N TYR A 154 20.24 -6.17 -1.32
CA TYR A 154 21.44 -5.55 -0.76
C TYR A 154 21.17 -4.16 -0.18
N GLU A 155 20.42 -3.32 -0.89
CA GLU A 155 20.03 -1.98 -0.41
C GLU A 155 19.13 -2.06 0.82
N THR A 156 18.29 -3.10 0.93
CA THR A 156 17.45 -3.33 2.12
C THR A 156 18.28 -3.76 3.34
N LEU A 157 19.31 -4.59 3.15
CA LEU A 157 20.24 -5.04 4.19
C LEU A 157 21.20 -3.93 4.63
N ASN A 158 21.64 -3.11 3.68
CA ASN A 158 22.56 -2.00 3.90
C ASN A 158 21.88 -0.70 3.50
N PRO A 159 20.85 -0.26 4.26
CA PRO A 159 20.22 1.01 3.97
C PRO A 159 21.33 2.05 4.03
N LYS A 160 21.57 2.74 2.91
CA LYS A 160 22.52 3.86 2.89
C LYS A 160 22.13 4.69 4.09
N LYS A 161 23.06 4.85 5.05
CA LYS A 161 22.90 5.88 6.07
C LYS A 161 22.74 7.14 5.25
N MET A 162 21.51 7.67 5.16
CA MET A 162 21.38 9.09 4.99
C MET A 162 22.07 9.63 6.24
N SER A 163 23.37 9.91 6.11
CA SER A 163 23.87 11.08 6.80
C SER A 163 22.93 12.16 6.29
N HIS A 164 21.91 12.48 7.07
CA HIS A 164 21.50 13.85 7.14
C HIS A 164 22.84 14.57 7.28
N THR A 165 23.32 15.19 6.21
CA THR A 165 24.25 16.29 6.35
C THR A 165 23.65 17.05 7.52
N PRO A 166 24.35 17.17 8.67
CA PRO A 166 23.78 17.89 9.79
C PRO A 166 23.37 19.19 9.14
N TYR A 167 22.06 19.45 9.10
CA TYR A 167 21.57 20.70 8.54
C TYR A 167 22.45 21.71 9.22
N LEU A 168 23.31 22.39 8.46
CA LEU A 168 24.06 23.52 8.97
C LEU A 168 22.95 24.32 9.63
N LYS A 169 22.93 24.32 10.96
CA LYS A 169 21.97 25.11 11.74
C LYS A 169 22.34 26.51 11.31
N ARG A 170 21.75 27.00 10.21
CA ARG A 170 21.66 28.42 9.99
C ARG A 170 21.00 28.90 11.27
N PRO A 171 21.63 29.79 12.03
CA PRO A 171 20.96 30.37 13.17
C PRO A 171 19.57 30.80 12.68
N LEU A 172 18.54 30.40 13.42
CA LEU A 172 17.20 30.87 13.15
C LEU A 172 17.30 32.39 13.01
N PRO A 173 16.78 33.00 11.93
CA PRO A 173 16.78 34.45 11.84
C PRO A 173 16.13 34.99 13.11
N ASN A 174 16.70 36.05 13.68
CA ASN A 174 16.11 36.66 14.87
C ASN A 174 14.65 36.95 14.57
N GLU A 175 13.76 36.67 15.50
CA GLU A 175 12.31 36.85 15.33
C GLU A 175 11.93 38.30 14.96
N LYS A 176 12.82 39.25 15.27
CA LYS A 176 12.76 40.67 14.89
C LYS A 176 12.99 40.94 13.39
N ASP A 177 13.65 40.02 12.69
CA ASP A 177 14.00 40.15 11.27
C ASP A 177 13.00 39.39 10.37
N ILE A 178 12.10 38.60 10.95
CA ILE A 178 11.11 37.81 10.20
C ILE A 178 9.78 38.57 10.16
N ASN A 179 9.53 39.24 9.04
CA ASN A 179 8.30 40.00 8.84
C ASN A 179 7.19 39.09 8.29
N TYR A 180 6.37 38.52 9.17
CA TYR A 180 5.23 37.63 8.83
C TYR A 180 4.00 38.35 8.24
N GLY A 181 4.19 39.54 7.65
CA GLY A 181 3.09 40.31 7.07
C GLY A 181 2.72 39.84 5.67
N VAL A 182 1.46 39.46 5.44
CA VAL A 182 0.92 39.28 4.09
C VAL A 182 0.52 40.65 3.56
N GLU A 183 1.06 41.05 2.40
CA GLU A 183 0.62 42.24 1.67
C GLU A 183 -0.43 41.85 0.63
N ILE A 184 -1.55 42.55 0.66
CA ILE A 184 -2.62 42.38 -0.33
C ILE A 184 -2.82 43.72 -1.02
N GLU A 185 -2.78 43.70 -2.36
CA GLU A 185 -3.06 44.85 -3.20
C GLU A 185 -4.56 44.86 -3.54
N ILE A 186 -5.27 45.93 -3.17
CA ILE A 186 -6.69 46.06 -3.47
C ILE A 186 -6.92 46.79 -4.80
N PRO A 187 -8.07 46.60 -5.47
CA PRO A 187 -8.31 47.08 -6.85
C PRO A 187 -8.16 48.60 -7.06
N SER A 188 -8.11 49.41 -6.01
CA SER A 188 -7.82 50.84 -6.09
C SER A 188 -6.31 51.16 -6.14
N GLY A 189 -5.43 50.17 -6.21
CA GLY A 189 -3.96 50.33 -6.28
C GLY A 189 -3.27 50.66 -4.95
N LYS A 190 -3.98 50.59 -3.81
CA LYS A 190 -3.37 50.73 -2.48
C LYS A 190 -3.02 49.34 -1.91
N ARG A 191 -1.89 49.24 -1.21
CA ARG A 191 -1.43 48.00 -0.56
C ARG A 191 -1.67 48.05 0.94
N ILE A 192 -2.24 46.99 1.49
CA ILE A 192 -2.51 46.84 2.92
C ILE A 192 -1.66 45.67 3.44
N ARG A 193 -0.97 45.88 4.56
CA ARG A 193 -0.10 44.88 5.21
C ARG A 193 -0.78 44.37 6.48
N LEU A 194 -1.02 43.08 6.56
CA LEU A 194 -1.57 42.41 7.74
C LEU A 194 -0.44 41.69 8.47
N SER A 195 0.03 42.22 9.61
CA SER A 195 1.02 41.54 10.46
C SER A 195 0.36 40.89 11.67
N ASN A 196 0.68 39.61 11.91
CA ASN A 196 0.32 38.92 13.14
C ASN A 196 1.35 39.27 14.23
N HIS A 197 1.16 40.40 14.91
CA HIS A 197 1.73 40.56 16.24
C HIS A 197 0.68 40.13 17.26
N TYR A 198 0.95 38.99 17.91
CA TYR A 198 0.25 38.56 19.11
C TYR A 198 0.33 39.68 20.14
N GLN A 199 -0.81 40.30 20.44
CA GLN A 199 -0.97 41.08 21.66
C GLN A 199 -0.79 40.10 22.82
N ASN A 200 0.29 40.26 23.59
CA ASN A 200 0.41 39.65 24.91
C ASN A 200 -0.70 40.26 25.80
N ILE A 201 -1.85 39.59 25.86
CA ILE A 201 -2.80 39.76 26.95
C ILE A 201 -2.26 38.89 28.09
N ILE A 202 -1.61 39.53 29.06
CA ILE A 202 -1.31 38.95 30.37
C ILE A 202 -2.57 39.17 31.24
N PRO A 203 -3.02 38.19 32.06
CA PRO A 203 -4.25 38.29 32.85
C PRO A 203 -4.26 39.48 33.82
#